data_AF-M1MUQ5-F1
#
_entry.id   AF-M1MUQ5-F1
#
_cell.length_a   1.000
_cell.length_b   1.000
_cell.length_c   1.000
_cell.angle_alpha   90.00
_cell.angle_beta   90.00
_cell.angle_gamma   90.00
#
_symmetry.space_group_name_H-M   'P 1'
#
loop_
_entity.id
_entity.type
_entity.pdbx_description
1 polymer ?
#
loop_
_entity_poly.entity_id
_entity_poly.type
_entity_poly.pdbx_seq_one_letter_code
_entity_poly.pdbx_strand_id
1 'polypeptide(L)'
;MLTVTEERLLKYIEDRARENIKGKKFYKTTDVLEQAFWISEEKAYEVLKNIISRKNIGNSKEAIVDEYIDMLKKGYGSIQEQVEVFGGDKVSSVLYTAQKRVKTFSGGSFFDVLREVYKVPEEEIFPLTEKYLNFLNSNLFAYRLEKETFHKFLQSDLEELDKQFSRFVNL
;
A
#
# COMPACT_ATOMS: atom_id res chain seq x y z
N MET A 1 -19.26 13.25 13.86
CA MET A 1 -19.17 12.00 13.07
C MET A 1 -18.32 12.34 11.86
N LEU A 2 -17.28 11.57 11.57
CA LEU A 2 -16.41 11.85 10.42
C LEU A 2 -17.15 11.59 9.11
N THR A 3 -16.81 12.34 8.08
CA THR A 3 -17.23 12.07 6.70
C THR A 3 -16.47 10.88 6.14
N VAL A 4 -17.02 10.22 5.11
CA VAL A 4 -16.34 9.12 4.38
C VAL A 4 -14.94 9.53 3.89
N THR A 5 -14.79 10.79 3.47
CA THR A 5 -13.51 11.35 3.05
C THR A 5 -12.53 11.44 4.22
N GLU A 6 -12.96 11.96 5.37
CA GLU A 6 -12.11 12.07 6.56
C GLU A 6 -11.72 10.69 7.10
N GLU A 7 -12.61 9.71 7.07
CA GLU A 7 -12.29 8.33 7.47
C GLU A 7 -11.19 7.71 6.59
N ARG A 8 -11.27 7.90 5.27
CA ARG A 8 -10.24 7.46 4.34
C ARG A 8 -8.91 8.19 4.55
N LEU A 9 -8.95 9.51 4.78
CA LEU A 9 -7.74 10.29 5.03
C LEU A 9 -7.08 9.91 6.37
N LEU A 10 -7.87 9.67 7.40
CA LEU A 10 -7.38 9.19 8.69
C LEU A 10 -6.72 7.81 8.53
N LYS A 11 -7.32 6.92 7.73
CA LYS A 11 -6.72 5.62 7.42
C LYS A 11 -5.40 5.76 6.66
N TYR A 12 -5.33 6.67 5.69
CA TYR A 12 -4.10 6.99 4.98
C TYR A 12 -3.00 7.51 5.93
N ILE A 13 -3.35 8.39 6.87
CA ILE A 13 -2.40 8.88 7.90
C ILE A 13 -1.89 7.71 8.74
N GLU A 14 -2.79 6.85 9.22
CA GLU A 14 -2.43 5.68 10.02
C GLU A 14 -1.45 4.76 9.29
N ASP A 15 -1.75 4.40 8.04
CA ASP A 15 -0.92 3.49 7.25
C ASP A 15 0.47 4.09 6.97
N ARG A 16 0.54 5.39 6.68
CA ARG A 16 1.81 6.12 6.50
C ARG A 16 2.61 6.17 7.80
N ALA A 17 1.96 6.48 8.92
CA ALA A 17 2.59 6.53 10.24
C ALA A 17 3.21 5.19 10.62
N ARG A 18 2.48 4.08 10.41
CA ARG A 18 2.97 2.72 10.68
C ARG A 18 4.15 2.35 9.78
N GLU A 19 4.08 2.64 8.49
CA GLU A 19 5.17 2.32 7.56
C GLU A 19 6.45 3.11 7.91
N ASN A 20 6.31 4.37 8.32
CA ASN A 20 7.44 5.23 8.70
C ASN A 20 8.23 4.71 9.92
N ILE A 21 7.61 3.94 10.82
CA ILE A 21 8.24 3.40 12.04
C ILE A 21 8.57 1.90 11.97
N LYS A 22 8.19 1.24 10.86
CA LYS A 22 8.39 -0.18 10.64
C LYS A 22 9.87 -0.54 10.65
N GLY A 23 10.23 -1.59 11.39
CA GLY A 23 11.63 -2.04 11.54
C GLY A 23 12.57 -1.11 12.33
N LYS A 24 12.12 0.09 12.72
CA LYS A 24 12.92 1.06 13.48
C LYS A 24 12.84 0.82 15.00
N LYS A 25 13.95 1.11 15.69
CA LYS A 25 14.04 1.17 17.16
C LYS A 25 14.13 2.65 17.58
N PHE A 26 13.46 2.98 18.68
CA PHE A 26 13.37 4.34 19.20
C PHE A 26 13.78 4.35 20.67
N TYR A 27 14.44 5.41 21.10
CA TYR A 27 14.86 5.58 22.49
C TYR A 27 13.89 6.48 23.26
N LYS A 28 13.27 7.46 22.59
CA LYS A 28 12.21 8.30 23.16
C LYS A 28 10.90 8.10 22.42
N THR A 29 9.79 8.32 23.13
CA THR A 29 8.44 8.31 22.55
C THR A 29 8.21 9.48 21.60
N THR A 30 8.85 10.62 21.84
CA THR A 30 8.82 11.77 20.92
C THR A 30 9.43 11.40 19.57
N ASP A 31 10.55 10.66 19.55
CA ASP A 31 11.17 10.18 18.31
C ASP A 31 10.19 9.33 17.47
N VAL A 32 9.31 8.56 18.13
CA VAL A 32 8.25 7.78 17.45
C VAL A 32 7.27 8.73 16.76
N LEU A 33 6.78 9.74 17.47
CA LEU A 33 5.80 10.70 16.94
C LEU A 33 6.38 11.55 15.80
N GLU A 34 7.61 12.04 15.97
CA GLU A 34 8.33 12.78 14.92
C GLU A 34 8.48 11.93 13.66
N GLN A 35 8.90 10.67 13.81
CA GLN A 35 9.16 9.81 12.67
C GLN A 35 7.88 9.28 12.03
N ALA A 36 6.88 8.92 12.84
CA ALA A 36 5.58 8.46 12.35
C ALA A 36 4.86 9.56 11.57
N PHE A 37 4.77 10.77 12.14
CA PHE A 37 3.89 11.83 11.65
C PHE A 37 4.62 12.99 10.96
N TRP A 38 5.95 12.97 10.91
CA TRP A 38 6.80 14.06 10.38
C TRP A 38 6.48 15.42 10.99
N ILE A 39 6.18 15.41 12.29
CA ILE A 39 5.97 16.62 13.08
C ILE A 39 7.28 17.01 13.78
N SER A 40 7.40 18.29 14.17
CA SER A 40 8.57 18.77 14.92
C SER A 40 8.64 18.15 16.32
N GLU A 41 9.84 18.13 16.90
CA GLU A 41 10.05 17.70 18.29
C GLU A 41 9.14 18.46 19.27
N GLU A 42 9.02 19.79 19.13
CA GLU A 42 8.12 20.61 19.96
C GLU A 42 6.68 20.11 19.86
N LYS A 43 6.19 19.83 18.66
CA LYS A 43 4.84 19.32 18.46
C LYS A 43 4.68 17.90 19.00
N ALA A 44 5.70 17.07 18.85
CA ALA A 44 5.72 15.72 19.42
C ALA A 44 5.63 15.74 20.95
N TYR A 45 6.30 16.69 21.62
CA TYR A 45 6.18 16.90 23.06
C TYR A 45 4.76 17.32 23.47
N GLU A 46 4.13 18.25 22.75
CA GLU A 46 2.75 18.64 23.01
C GLU A 46 1.79 17.46 22.89
N VAL A 47 1.92 16.70 21.79
CA VAL A 47 1.10 15.51 21.55
C VAL A 47 1.32 14.48 22.65
N LEU A 48 2.57 14.17 22.98
CA LEU A 48 2.92 13.20 24.00
C LEU A 48 2.35 13.58 25.38
N LYS A 49 2.39 14.86 25.75
CA LYS A 49 1.79 15.36 27.00
C LYS A 49 0.28 15.09 27.05
N ASN A 50 -0.41 15.25 25.93
CA ASN A 50 -1.86 15.00 25.81
C ASN A 50 -2.19 13.51 25.71
N ILE A 51 -1.27 12.70 25.18
CA ILE A 51 -1.36 11.25 25.25
C ILE A 51 -1.29 10.86 26.72
N ILE A 52 -0.17 11.13 27.42
CA ILE A 52 0.09 10.70 28.81
C ILE A 52 -1.00 11.12 29.81
N SER A 53 -1.73 12.21 29.56
CA SER A 53 -2.84 12.62 30.42
C SER A 53 -4.07 11.69 30.35
N ARG A 54 -4.12 10.76 29.39
CA ARG A 54 -5.15 9.73 29.23
C ARG A 54 -4.85 8.49 30.08
N LYS A 55 -5.87 7.84 30.63
CA LYS A 55 -5.72 6.62 31.43
C LYS A 55 -5.54 5.39 30.53
N ASN A 56 -4.53 4.55 30.83
CA ASN A 56 -4.20 3.27 30.19
C ASN A 56 -3.63 3.34 28.76
N ILE A 57 -2.40 3.83 28.62
CA ILE A 57 -1.69 3.86 27.35
C ILE A 57 -0.64 2.76 27.32
N GLY A 58 -0.62 1.98 26.24
CA GLY A 58 0.45 1.01 25.99
C GLY A 58 1.78 1.73 25.75
N ASN A 59 2.88 1.15 26.22
CA ASN A 59 4.23 1.73 26.06
C ASN A 59 4.91 1.32 24.74
N SER A 60 4.19 0.70 23.80
CA SER A 60 4.72 0.36 22.48
C SER A 60 4.63 1.53 21.52
N LYS A 61 5.51 1.58 20.51
CA LYS A 61 5.46 2.59 19.45
C LYS A 61 4.13 2.53 18.68
N GLU A 62 3.56 1.34 18.53
CA GLU A 62 2.25 1.14 17.91
C GLU A 62 1.12 1.74 18.76
N ALA A 63 1.13 1.54 20.07
CA ALA A 63 0.13 2.12 20.97
C ALA A 63 0.16 3.65 20.96
N ILE A 64 1.36 4.24 20.81
CA ILE A 64 1.52 5.70 20.70
C ILE A 64 0.97 6.23 19.38
N VAL A 65 1.17 5.51 18.28
CA VAL A 65 0.53 5.84 16.99
C VAL A 65 -0.98 5.75 17.11
N ASP A 66 -1.50 4.67 17.70
CA ASP A 66 -2.94 4.45 17.87
C ASP A 66 -3.61 5.56 18.68
N GLU A 67 -2.98 6.01 19.77
CA GLU A 67 -3.48 7.12 20.58
C GLU A 67 -3.52 8.43 19.81
N TYR A 68 -2.48 8.75 19.03
CA TYR A 68 -2.49 9.99 18.25
C TYR A 68 -3.51 9.94 17.11
N ILE A 69 -3.69 8.78 16.47
CA ILE A 69 -4.76 8.59 15.48
C ILE A 69 -6.14 8.77 16.11
N ASP A 70 -6.38 8.22 17.30
CA ASP A 70 -7.63 8.43 18.05
C ASP A 70 -7.83 9.91 18.44
N MET A 71 -6.76 10.61 18.82
CA MET A 71 -6.78 12.05 19.06
C MET A 71 -7.21 12.83 17.81
N LEU A 72 -6.61 12.54 16.65
CA LEU A 72 -6.98 13.17 15.38
C LEU A 72 -8.44 12.85 15.01
N LYS A 73 -8.88 11.61 15.22
CA LYS A 73 -10.28 11.18 15.03
C LYS A 73 -11.27 12.00 15.87
N LYS A 74 -10.85 12.41 17.08
CA LYS A 74 -11.63 13.21 18.04
C LYS A 74 -11.47 14.72 17.84
N GLY A 75 -10.76 15.17 16.81
CA GLY A 75 -10.61 16.58 16.46
C GLY A 75 -9.48 17.32 17.21
N TYR A 76 -8.49 16.60 17.75
CA TYR A 76 -7.32 17.22 18.38
C TYR A 76 -6.50 18.09 17.42
N GLY A 77 -6.54 17.78 16.12
CA GLY A 77 -5.87 18.53 15.08
C GLY A 77 -6.56 18.33 13.73
N SER A 78 -6.11 19.07 12.71
CA SER A 78 -6.66 18.96 11.37
C SER A 78 -6.13 17.70 10.68
N ILE A 79 -7.04 16.80 10.30
CA ILE A 79 -6.73 15.65 9.43
C ILE A 79 -6.11 16.14 8.12
N GLN A 80 -6.60 17.25 7.58
CA GLN A 80 -6.13 17.81 6.32
C GLN A 80 -4.68 18.32 6.41
N GLU A 81 -4.33 19.04 7.48
CA GLU A 81 -2.96 19.51 7.71
C GLU A 81 -2.00 18.32 7.84
N GLN A 82 -2.40 17.26 8.55
CA GLN A 82 -1.58 16.06 8.68
C GLN A 82 -1.39 15.32 7.35
N VAL A 83 -2.39 15.33 6.48
CA VAL A 83 -2.26 14.81 5.09
C VAL A 83 -1.30 15.65 4.28
N GLU A 84 -1.34 16.98 4.42
CA GLU A 84 -0.43 17.91 3.75
C GLU A 84 1.03 17.69 4.17
N VAL A 85 1.28 17.42 5.45
CA VAL A 85 2.61 17.02 5.96
C VAL A 85 3.14 15.78 5.24
N PHE A 86 2.27 14.83 4.86
CA PHE A 86 2.65 13.66 4.06
C PHE A 86 2.74 13.90 2.54
N GLY A 87 2.63 15.15 2.10
CA GLY A 87 2.66 15.55 0.70
C GLY A 87 1.28 15.46 0.01
N GLY A 88 0.20 15.58 0.77
CA GLY A 88 -1.17 15.64 0.28
C GLY A 88 -1.83 14.28 0.05
N ASP A 89 -3.09 14.34 -0.40
CA ASP A 89 -3.89 13.16 -0.74
C ASP A 89 -3.51 12.58 -2.11
N LYS A 90 -2.42 11.82 -2.10
CA LYS A 90 -1.82 11.25 -3.32
C LYS A 90 -2.79 10.35 -4.09
N VAL A 91 -3.69 9.64 -3.40
CA VAL A 91 -4.67 8.76 -4.04
C VAL A 91 -5.61 9.58 -4.93
N SER A 92 -6.24 10.62 -4.37
CA SER A 92 -7.15 11.47 -5.14
C SER A 92 -6.43 12.20 -6.27
N SER A 93 -5.20 12.68 -6.05
CA SER A 93 -4.39 13.32 -7.09
C SER A 93 -4.09 12.39 -8.27
N VAL A 94 -3.70 11.14 -7.99
CA VAL A 94 -3.44 10.12 -9.01
C VAL A 94 -4.73 9.81 -9.78
N LEU A 95 -5.83 9.53 -9.08
CA LEU A 95 -7.11 9.19 -9.71
C LEU A 95 -7.65 10.33 -10.58
N TYR A 96 -7.64 11.56 -10.09
CA TYR A 96 -8.09 12.73 -10.85
C TYR A 96 -7.28 12.91 -12.13
N THR A 97 -5.96 12.80 -12.03
CA THR A 97 -5.05 12.94 -13.18
C THR A 97 -5.24 11.80 -14.18
N ALA A 98 -5.37 10.57 -13.70
CA ALA A 98 -5.64 9.40 -14.53
C ALA A 98 -6.97 9.56 -15.27
N GLN A 99 -8.06 9.91 -14.59
CA GLN A 99 -9.37 10.14 -15.21
C GLN A 99 -9.31 11.20 -16.32
N LYS A 100 -8.58 12.29 -16.11
CA LYS A 100 -8.40 13.32 -17.13
C LYS A 100 -7.71 12.78 -18.37
N ARG A 101 -6.66 11.96 -18.20
CA ARG A 101 -5.89 11.36 -19.31
C ARG A 101 -6.65 10.24 -20.02
N VAL A 102 -7.43 9.44 -19.29
CA VAL A 102 -8.29 8.40 -19.86
C VAL A 102 -9.30 8.99 -20.85
N LYS A 103 -9.87 10.18 -20.57
CA LYS A 103 -10.81 10.85 -21.49
C LYS A 103 -10.21 11.17 -22.86
N THR A 104 -8.90 11.34 -22.93
CA THR A 104 -8.17 11.66 -24.17
C THR A 104 -7.38 10.47 -24.71
N PHE A 105 -7.47 9.30 -24.06
CA PHE A 105 -6.77 8.09 -24.47
C PHE A 105 -7.54 7.42 -25.62
N SER A 106 -6.84 7.15 -26.72
CA SER A 106 -7.42 6.62 -27.97
C SER A 106 -7.79 5.13 -27.91
N GLY A 107 -7.66 4.49 -26.75
CA GLY A 107 -7.81 3.04 -26.58
C GLY A 107 -6.50 2.29 -26.79
N GLY A 108 -6.47 1.04 -26.32
CA GLY A 108 -5.29 0.19 -26.32
C GLY A 108 -5.40 -0.93 -25.30
N SER A 109 -4.29 -1.61 -25.03
CA SER A 109 -4.19 -2.63 -24.00
C SER A 109 -4.05 -2.03 -22.60
N PHE A 110 -4.13 -2.88 -21.58
CA PHE A 110 -3.84 -2.48 -20.19
C PHE A 110 -2.43 -1.89 -20.03
N PHE A 111 -1.43 -2.41 -20.76
CA PHE A 111 -0.07 -1.87 -20.73
C PHE A 111 0.01 -0.47 -21.32
N ASP A 112 -0.77 -0.18 -22.36
CA ASP A 112 -0.86 1.16 -22.95
C ASP A 112 -1.51 2.14 -21.98
N VAL A 113 -2.48 1.71 -21.17
CA VAL A 113 -3.02 2.51 -20.07
C VAL A 113 -1.93 2.79 -19.02
N LEU A 114 -1.16 1.80 -18.60
CA LEU A 114 -0.05 2.02 -17.65
C LEU A 114 0.96 3.04 -18.19
N ARG A 115 1.35 2.90 -19.46
CA ARG A 115 2.33 3.78 -20.11
C ARG A 115 1.79 5.19 -20.34
N GLU A 116 0.60 5.33 -20.90
CA GLU A 116 0.12 6.62 -21.40
C GLU A 116 -0.69 7.41 -20.38
N VAL A 117 -1.53 6.72 -19.60
CA VAL A 117 -2.36 7.34 -18.56
C VAL A 117 -1.57 7.49 -17.26
N TYR A 118 -0.96 6.41 -16.78
CA TYR A 118 -0.23 6.41 -15.51
C TYR A 118 1.25 6.79 -15.63
N LYS A 119 1.79 6.93 -16.86
CA LYS A 119 3.18 7.32 -17.12
C LYS A 119 4.19 6.39 -16.43
N VAL A 120 3.86 5.10 -16.37
CA VAL A 120 4.76 4.06 -15.88
C VAL A 120 5.87 3.86 -16.91
N PRO A 121 7.16 3.92 -16.51
CA PRO A 121 8.30 3.63 -17.39
C PRO A 121 8.21 2.21 -17.95
N GLU A 122 8.67 1.98 -19.18
CA GLU A 122 8.54 0.68 -19.87
C GLU A 122 9.14 -0.47 -19.06
N GLU A 123 10.31 -0.23 -18.46
CA GLU A 123 11.03 -1.16 -17.61
C GLU A 123 10.29 -1.52 -16.32
N GLU A 124 9.35 -0.69 -15.87
CA GLU A 124 8.55 -0.91 -14.66
C GLU A 124 7.18 -1.53 -14.95
N ILE A 125 6.71 -1.53 -16.21
CA ILE A 125 5.37 -2.02 -16.57
C ILE A 125 5.18 -3.48 -16.17
N PHE A 126 6.12 -4.36 -16.52
CA PHE A 126 6.01 -5.79 -16.19
C PHE A 126 6.12 -6.05 -14.68
N PRO A 127 7.13 -5.53 -13.95
CA PRO A 127 7.20 -5.68 -12.49
C PRO A 127 5.96 -5.13 -11.77
N LEU A 128 5.42 -3.99 -12.21
CA LEU A 128 4.21 -3.42 -11.63
C LEU A 128 2.98 -4.29 -11.91
N THR A 129 2.86 -4.81 -13.13
CA THR A 129 1.77 -5.71 -13.50
C THR A 129 1.83 -6.99 -12.70
N GLU A 130 3.01 -7.59 -12.51
CA GLU A 130 3.18 -8.78 -11.68
C GLU A 130 2.77 -8.50 -10.22
N LYS A 131 3.20 -7.38 -9.64
CA LYS A 131 2.75 -6.95 -8.30
C LYS A 131 1.24 -6.77 -8.23
N TYR A 132 0.64 -6.17 -9.26
CA TYR A 132 -0.81 -5.98 -9.34
C TYR A 132 -1.55 -7.32 -9.47
N LEU A 133 -1.09 -8.24 -10.32
CA LEU A 133 -1.64 -9.58 -10.44
C LEU A 133 -1.49 -10.37 -9.13
N ASN A 134 -0.37 -10.25 -8.44
CA ASN A 134 -0.19 -10.85 -7.11
C ASN A 134 -1.12 -10.25 -6.05
N PHE A 135 -1.37 -8.94 -6.12
CA PHE A 135 -2.40 -8.29 -5.32
C PHE A 135 -3.80 -8.83 -5.66
N LEU A 136 -4.14 -9.04 -6.93
CA LEU A 136 -5.39 -9.68 -7.33
C LEU A 136 -5.47 -11.16 -6.90
N ASN A 137 -4.32 -11.85 -6.86
CA ASN A 137 -4.18 -13.21 -6.34
C ASN A 137 -4.44 -13.29 -4.82
N SER A 138 -4.55 -12.15 -4.11
CA SER A 138 -5.14 -12.12 -2.77
C SER A 138 -6.66 -12.30 -2.87
N ASN A 139 -7.06 -13.58 -2.79
CA ASN A 139 -8.40 -14.17 -2.68
C ASN A 139 -9.26 -14.33 -3.96
N LEU A 140 -8.83 -13.93 -5.16
CA LEU A 140 -9.67 -14.09 -6.38
C LEU A 140 -8.91 -14.47 -7.67
N PHE A 141 -7.94 -15.39 -7.62
CA PHE A 141 -7.44 -16.05 -8.84
C PHE A 141 -7.47 -17.57 -8.70
N ALA A 142 -8.49 -18.16 -9.32
CA ALA A 142 -8.55 -19.59 -9.55
C ALA A 142 -7.81 -19.90 -10.85
N TYR A 143 -6.67 -20.58 -10.79
CA TYR A 143 -6.16 -21.28 -11.96
C TYR A 143 -7.06 -22.49 -12.21
N ARG A 144 -7.60 -22.62 -13.42
CA ARG A 144 -8.11 -23.90 -13.90
C ARG A 144 -6.96 -24.59 -14.63
N LEU A 145 -6.51 -25.72 -14.09
CA LEU A 145 -5.56 -26.59 -14.77
C LEU A 145 -6.27 -27.22 -15.98
N GLU A 146 -5.87 -26.84 -17.18
CA GLU A 146 -6.43 -27.36 -18.43
C GLU A 146 -5.40 -28.21 -19.18
N LYS A 147 -5.88 -29.28 -19.82
CA LYS A 147 -5.05 -30.31 -20.48
C LYS A 147 -4.18 -29.72 -21.59
N GLU A 148 -4.74 -28.84 -22.41
CA GLU A 148 -4.04 -28.26 -23.56
C GLU A 148 -2.90 -27.32 -23.15
N THR A 149 -3.05 -26.62 -22.04
CA THR A 149 -2.04 -25.71 -21.48
C THR A 149 -0.89 -26.48 -20.83
N PHE A 150 -1.20 -27.59 -20.15
CA PHE A 150 -0.16 -28.49 -19.64
C PHE A 150 0.60 -29.19 -20.77
N HIS A 151 -0.09 -29.57 -21.85
CA HIS A 151 0.57 -30.18 -23.01
C HIS A 151 1.52 -29.24 -23.74
N LYS A 152 1.15 -27.96 -23.90
CA LYS A 152 2.05 -26.96 -24.47
C LYS A 152 3.24 -26.70 -23.55
N PHE A 153 3.03 -26.62 -22.24
CA PHE A 153 4.10 -26.51 -21.25
C PHE A 153 5.13 -27.65 -21.41
N LEU A 154 4.65 -28.91 -21.48
CA LEU A 154 5.53 -30.05 -21.72
C LEU A 154 6.25 -29.99 -23.07
N GLN A 155 5.60 -29.54 -24.15
CA GLN A 155 6.28 -29.37 -25.44
C GLN A 155 7.35 -28.28 -25.43
N SER A 156 7.20 -27.25 -24.57
CA SER A 156 8.15 -26.14 -24.46
C SER A 156 9.27 -26.36 -23.44
N ASP A 157 9.10 -27.30 -22.51
CA ASP A 157 10.09 -27.65 -21.50
C ASP A 157 10.50 -29.12 -21.68
N LEU A 158 11.51 -29.34 -22.53
CA LEU A 158 11.97 -30.68 -22.92
C LEU A 158 12.52 -31.48 -21.72
N GLU A 159 13.05 -30.79 -20.70
CA GLU A 159 13.54 -31.47 -19.50
C GLU A 159 12.38 -32.01 -18.66
N GLU A 160 11.32 -31.22 -18.45
CA GLU A 160 10.12 -31.71 -17.77
C GLU A 160 9.35 -32.71 -18.63
N LEU A 161 9.37 -32.59 -19.96
CA LEU A 161 8.82 -33.60 -20.88
C LEU A 161 9.49 -34.96 -20.69
N ASP A 162 10.83 -35.01 -20.67
CA ASP A 162 11.59 -36.25 -20.51
C ASP A 162 11.36 -36.87 -19.12
N LYS A 163 11.23 -36.04 -18.09
CA LYS A 163 10.85 -36.48 -16.74
C LYS A 163 9.44 -37.05 -16.71
N GLN A 164 8.47 -36.39 -17.34
CA GLN A 164 7.09 -36.88 -17.41
C GLN A 164 7.00 -38.17 -18.24
N PHE A 165 7.74 -38.28 -19.33
CA PHE A 165 7.84 -39.50 -20.12
C PHE A 165 8.38 -40.66 -19.27
N SER A 166 9.45 -40.43 -18.53
CA SER A 166 10.03 -41.43 -17.62
C SER A 166 9.05 -41.85 -16.53
N ARG A 167 8.30 -40.90 -15.95
CA ARG A 167 7.25 -41.19 -14.94
C ARG A 167 6.07 -41.99 -15.51
N PHE A 168 5.74 -41.78 -16.78
CA PHE A 168 4.60 -42.43 -17.44
C PHE A 168 4.92 -43.81 -17.99
N VAL A 169 6.17 -44.04 -18.43
CA VAL A 169 6.59 -45.29 -19.11
C VAL A 169 7.35 -46.25 -18.19
N ASN A 170 8.02 -45.77 -17.13
CA ASN A 170 8.74 -46.64 -16.17
C ASN A 170 7.91 -46.99 -14.92
N LEU A 171 6.59 -47.10 -15.04
CA LEU A 171 5.69 -47.80 -14.10
C LEU A 171 5.43 -49.22 -14.62
#